data_AF-A0A4U5X8I1-F1
#
_entry.id   AF-A0A4U5X8I1-F1
#
_cell.length_a   1.000
_cell.length_b   1.000
_cell.length_c   1.000
_cell.angle_alpha   90.00
_cell.angle_beta   90.00
_cell.angle_gamma   90.00
#
_symmetry.space_group_name_H-M   'P 1'
#
loop_
_entity.id
_entity.type
_entity.pdbx_description
1 polymer ?
#
loop_
_entity_poly.entity_id
_entity_poly.type
_entity_poly.pdbx_seq_one_letter_code
_entity_poly.pdbx_strand_id
1 'polypeptide(L)'
;MGTGTPDREFQVGDVVRVSCPPAEGRVAAVSRFHASVEWPWAEIDPQSQFKWNGQRAFGMSPDSPDWTMSLFKTDPEPWNLHVGDSCLVGIPETLVRIIDIGRYDPPQDVGWLARPHTMLVVVPADYPDEVLSEDDGDTIDLESAAPVTIELVSRS
;
A
#
# COMPACT_ATOMS: atom_id res chain seq x y z
N MET A 1 -0.29 27.63 3.50
CA MET A 1 -1.69 27.36 3.10
C MET A 1 -1.69 25.99 2.48
N GLY A 2 -1.99 24.96 3.27
CA GLY A 2 -1.98 23.58 2.79
C GLY A 2 -3.17 23.39 1.85
N THR A 3 -2.90 22.96 0.63
CA THR A 3 -3.91 22.44 -0.28
C THR A 3 -4.42 21.14 0.33
N GLY A 4 -5.39 21.25 1.24
CA GLY A 4 -6.20 20.11 1.65
C GLY A 4 -6.89 19.61 0.39
N THR A 5 -6.54 18.40 -0.02
CA THR A 5 -7.27 17.64 -1.02
C THR A 5 -8.75 17.68 -0.62
N PRO A 6 -9.68 18.07 -1.50
CA PRO A 6 -11.08 18.14 -1.13
C PRO A 6 -11.52 16.80 -0.56
N ASP A 7 -12.32 16.88 0.49
CA ASP A 7 -12.98 15.82 1.26
C ASP A 7 -13.87 14.96 0.33
N ARG A 8 -13.22 14.22 -0.57
CA ARG A 8 -13.88 13.51 -1.66
C ARG A 8 -14.21 12.14 -1.13
N GLU A 9 -15.49 11.95 -0.84
CA GLU A 9 -16.00 10.64 -0.44
C GLU A 9 -15.84 9.66 -1.61
N PHE A 10 -14.92 8.72 -1.44
CA PHE A 10 -14.72 7.58 -2.33
C PHE A 10 -15.88 6.60 -2.21
N GLN A 11 -16.18 5.91 -3.29
CA GLN A 11 -17.22 4.89 -3.37
C GLN A 11 -16.65 3.58 -3.91
N VAL A 12 -17.24 2.45 -3.50
CA VAL A 12 -16.97 1.16 -4.14
C VAL A 12 -17.35 1.26 -5.61
N GLY A 13 -16.46 0.78 -6.49
CA GLY A 13 -16.57 0.90 -7.95
C GLY A 13 -15.82 2.11 -8.54
N ASP A 14 -15.42 3.10 -7.74
CA ASP A 14 -14.60 4.21 -8.21
C ASP A 14 -13.26 3.69 -8.77
N VAL A 15 -12.85 4.23 -9.92
CA VAL A 15 -11.51 4.00 -10.49
C VAL A 15 -10.66 5.22 -10.19
N VAL A 16 -9.55 4.99 -9.49
CA VAL A 16 -8.62 6.02 -9.05
C VAL A 16 -7.23 5.78 -9.64
N ARG A 17 -6.50 6.86 -9.91
CA ARG A 17 -5.07 6.87 -10.19
C ARG A 17 -4.35 7.06 -8.86
N VAL A 18 -3.44 6.15 -8.55
CA VAL A 18 -2.65 6.15 -7.33
C VAL A 18 -1.18 6.27 -7.69
N SER A 19 -0.44 7.06 -6.90
CA SER A 19 1.01 7.14 -7.00
C SER A 19 1.63 7.50 -5.65
N CYS A 20 2.89 7.15 -5.45
CA CYS A 20 3.67 7.53 -4.29
C CYS A 20 5.10 7.71 -4.76
N PRO A 21 5.69 8.92 -4.61
CA PRO A 21 7.05 9.18 -5.00
C PRO A 21 8.04 8.17 -4.40
N PRO A 22 9.09 7.78 -5.14
CA PRO A 22 10.07 6.86 -4.63
C PRO A 22 10.80 7.44 -3.41
N ALA A 23 10.94 6.62 -2.37
CA ALA A 23 11.76 6.88 -1.20
C ALA A 23 12.85 5.82 -1.08
N GLU A 24 14.02 6.20 -0.57
CA GLU A 24 15.09 5.25 -0.29
C GLU A 24 14.70 4.31 0.85
N GLY A 25 14.85 3.01 0.62
CA GLY A 25 14.71 1.95 1.60
C GLY A 25 15.98 1.11 1.69
N ARG A 26 16.06 0.30 2.75
CA ARG A 26 17.14 -0.67 2.96
C ARG A 26 16.56 -2.07 3.09
N VAL A 27 17.14 -3.02 2.38
CA VAL A 27 16.74 -4.43 2.44
C VAL A 27 17.23 -5.04 3.76
N ALA A 28 16.30 -5.39 4.64
CA ALA A 28 16.58 -5.94 5.96
C ALA A 28 16.70 -7.47 5.95
N ALA A 29 15.92 -8.14 5.11
CA ALA A 29 15.93 -9.60 4.99
C ALA A 29 15.53 -10.03 3.58
N VAL A 30 16.04 -11.17 3.14
CA VAL A 30 15.62 -11.82 1.89
C VAL A 30 15.41 -13.29 2.18
N SER A 31 14.33 -13.84 1.63
CA SER A 31 13.99 -15.26 1.69
C SER A 31 13.57 -15.74 0.30
N ARG A 32 13.24 -17.03 0.17
CA ARG A 32 12.70 -17.57 -1.09
C ARG A 32 11.36 -16.98 -1.51
N PHE A 33 10.63 -16.34 -0.58
CA PHE A 33 9.28 -15.84 -0.81
C PHE A 33 9.20 -14.32 -0.81
N HIS A 34 10.01 -13.67 0.02
CA HIS A 34 9.93 -12.23 0.24
C HIS A 34 11.30 -11.57 0.34
N ALA A 35 11.39 -10.34 -0.16
CA ALA A 35 12.37 -9.33 0.26
C ALA A 35 11.68 -8.38 1.25
N SER A 36 12.24 -8.24 2.45
CA SER A 36 11.76 -7.31 3.47
C SER A 36 12.60 -6.04 3.45
N VAL A 37 11.94 -4.90 3.34
CA VAL A 37 12.56 -3.58 3.29
C VAL A 37 12.15 -2.79 4.54
N GLU A 38 13.10 -2.09 5.14
CA GLU A 38 12.81 -1.09 6.19
C GLU A 38 11.86 -0.04 5.62
N TRP A 39 10.69 0.10 6.24
CA TRP A 39 9.63 0.93 5.69
C TRP A 39 9.95 2.42 5.92
N PRO A 40 10.01 3.25 4.86
CA PRO A 40 10.61 4.58 4.98
C PRO A 40 9.69 5.64 5.60
N TRP A 41 8.39 5.36 5.75
CA TRP A 41 7.41 6.38 6.13
C TRP A 41 6.76 6.20 7.50
N ALA A 42 6.48 4.96 7.91
CA ALA A 42 5.68 4.72 9.11
C ALA A 42 6.54 4.44 10.35
N GLU A 43 6.06 4.90 11.49
CA GLU A 43 6.68 4.64 12.79
C GLU A 43 6.02 3.44 13.46
N ILE A 44 6.80 2.62 14.16
CA ILE A 44 6.24 1.52 14.97
C ILE A 44 5.39 2.13 16.09
N ASP A 45 4.16 1.65 16.26
CA ASP A 45 3.30 2.07 17.36
C ASP A 45 3.64 1.27 18.64
N PRO A 46 4.23 1.90 19.68
CA PRO A 46 4.58 1.18 20.91
C PRO A 46 3.35 0.75 21.72
N GLN A 47 2.21 1.40 21.53
CA GLN A 47 0.94 1.12 22.21
C GLN A 47 0.06 0.12 21.45
N SER A 48 0.44 -0.24 20.22
CA SER A 48 -0.27 -1.25 19.43
C SER A 48 -0.22 -2.64 20.06
N GLN A 49 -1.34 -3.36 19.92
CA GLN A 49 -1.43 -4.78 20.23
C GLN A 49 -0.65 -5.63 19.20
N PHE A 50 -0.55 -5.15 17.96
CA PHE A 50 0.25 -5.74 16.90
C PHE A 50 1.71 -5.29 16.96
N LYS A 51 2.63 -6.25 16.91
CA LYS A 51 4.08 -5.99 16.95
C LYS A 51 4.67 -5.97 15.55
N TRP A 52 4.36 -4.92 14.80
CA TRP A 52 5.02 -4.66 13.54
C TRP A 52 6.50 -4.31 13.77
N ASN A 53 7.38 -4.83 12.91
CA ASN A 53 8.83 -4.74 13.08
C ASN A 53 9.47 -3.60 12.27
N GLY A 54 8.67 -2.70 11.71
CA GLY A 54 9.16 -1.59 10.87
C GLY A 54 9.50 -1.99 9.44
N GLN A 55 9.16 -3.20 9.00
CA GLN A 55 9.52 -3.72 7.68
C GLN A 55 8.27 -4.05 6.86
N ARG A 56 8.35 -3.85 5.54
CA ARG A 56 7.36 -4.35 4.59
C ARG A 56 7.99 -5.44 3.73
N ALA A 57 7.25 -6.53 3.54
CA ALA A 57 7.63 -7.63 2.67
C ALA A 57 7.10 -7.42 1.26
N PHE A 58 7.92 -7.76 0.26
CA PHE A 58 7.56 -7.75 -1.16
C PHE A 58 7.75 -9.16 -1.73
N GLY A 59 6.77 -9.64 -2.50
CA GLY A 59 6.83 -10.96 -3.13
C GLY A 59 8.00 -11.12 -4.11
N MET A 60 8.68 -12.26 -4.05
CA MET A 60 9.88 -12.56 -4.87
C MET A 60 9.57 -13.08 -6.28
N SER A 61 8.29 -13.15 -6.68
CA SER A 61 7.86 -13.72 -7.96
C SER A 61 7.01 -12.73 -8.74
N PRO A 62 7.35 -12.42 -10.00
CA PRO A 62 6.54 -11.52 -10.84
C PRO A 62 5.12 -12.04 -11.07
N ASP A 63 4.94 -13.36 -10.98
CA ASP A 63 3.64 -14.02 -11.20
C ASP A 63 2.87 -14.29 -9.89
N SER A 64 3.42 -13.90 -8.74
CA SER A 64 2.70 -14.09 -7.46
C SER A 64 1.57 -13.07 -7.32
N PRO A 65 0.39 -13.48 -6.80
CA PRO A 65 -0.66 -12.54 -6.41
C PRO A 65 -0.14 -11.43 -5.49
N ASP A 66 0.71 -11.77 -4.52
CA ASP A 66 1.34 -10.83 -3.59
C ASP A 66 2.10 -9.71 -4.30
N TRP A 67 2.81 -10.02 -5.40
CA TRP A 67 3.47 -9.01 -6.21
C TRP A 67 2.51 -8.29 -7.17
N THR A 68 1.65 -9.03 -7.88
CA THR A 68 0.77 -8.46 -8.90
C THR A 68 -0.24 -7.49 -8.29
N MET A 69 -0.82 -7.82 -7.13
CA MET A 69 -1.81 -7.01 -6.45
C MET A 69 -1.19 -5.85 -5.68
N SER A 70 0.04 -5.98 -5.19
CA SER A 70 0.59 -4.93 -4.33
C SER A 70 0.85 -3.65 -5.10
N LEU A 71 0.39 -2.52 -4.55
CA LEU A 71 0.60 -1.18 -5.09
C LEU A 71 2.05 -0.75 -5.01
N PHE A 72 2.68 -1.02 -3.87
CA PHE A 72 4.05 -0.60 -3.65
C PHE A 72 5.01 -1.56 -4.35
N LYS A 73 5.94 -0.96 -5.08
CA LYS A 73 7.00 -1.66 -5.81
C LYS A 73 8.36 -1.24 -5.28
N THR A 74 9.34 -2.10 -5.51
CA THR A 74 10.76 -1.77 -5.31
C THR A 74 11.45 -1.55 -6.65
N ASP A 75 12.47 -0.70 -6.66
CA ASP A 75 13.45 -0.57 -7.74
C ASP A 75 14.87 -0.68 -7.14
N PRO A 76 15.67 -1.71 -7.48
CA PRO A 76 15.33 -2.83 -8.37
C PRO A 76 14.18 -3.72 -7.86
N GLU A 77 13.62 -4.57 -8.74
CA GLU A 77 12.56 -5.49 -8.35
C GLU A 77 13.02 -6.51 -7.29
N PRO A 78 12.11 -7.07 -6.46
CA PRO A 78 12.48 -7.84 -5.27
C PRO A 78 13.42 -9.02 -5.52
N TRP A 79 13.26 -9.71 -6.65
CA TRP A 79 14.11 -10.86 -7.03
C TRP A 79 15.54 -10.49 -7.39
N ASN A 80 15.86 -9.20 -7.53
CA ASN A 80 17.20 -8.68 -7.77
C ASN A 80 17.87 -8.14 -6.50
N LEU A 81 17.18 -8.17 -5.35
CA LEU A 81 17.65 -7.58 -4.09
C LEU A 81 18.39 -8.57 -3.19
N HIS A 82 19.39 -8.09 -2.48
CA HIS A 82 20.12 -8.79 -1.43
C HIS A 82 20.03 -8.03 -0.10
N VAL A 83 20.24 -8.75 1.01
CA VAL A 83 20.28 -8.13 2.35
C VAL A 83 21.36 -7.04 2.41
N GLY A 84 20.98 -5.87 2.89
CA GLY A 84 21.86 -4.71 3.02
C GLY A 84 21.81 -3.75 1.83
N ASP A 85 21.25 -4.16 0.69
CA ASP A 85 21.11 -3.31 -0.49
C ASP A 85 20.24 -2.07 -0.18
N SER A 86 20.55 -0.98 -0.87
CA SER A 86 19.65 0.16 -1.01
C SER A 86 18.68 -0.10 -2.16
N CYS A 87 17.42 0.24 -1.99
CA CYS A 87 16.42 0.22 -3.04
C CYS A 87 15.54 1.47 -2.96
N LEU A 88 14.80 1.75 -4.02
CA LEU A 88 13.70 2.70 -3.98
C LEU A 88 12.40 1.95 -3.73
N VAL A 89 11.51 2.57 -2.96
CA VAL A 89 10.16 2.07 -2.70
C VAL A 89 9.17 3.16 -3.05
N GLY A 90 8.11 2.82 -3.79
CA GLY A 90 7.07 3.77 -4.16
C GLY A 90 5.90 3.08 -4.83
N ILE A 91 4.92 3.86 -5.27
CA ILE A 91 3.82 3.38 -6.12
C ILE A 91 4.02 4.06 -7.48
N PRO A 92 4.38 3.31 -8.55
CA PRO A 92 4.35 3.87 -9.89
C PRO A 92 2.92 4.33 -10.22
N GLU A 93 2.73 5.26 -11.15
CA GLU A 93 1.38 5.69 -11.52
C GLU A 93 0.53 4.48 -11.94
N THR A 94 -0.47 4.15 -11.14
CA THR A 94 -1.25 2.90 -11.25
C THR A 94 -2.73 3.22 -11.20
N LEU A 95 -3.52 2.63 -12.10
CA LEU A 95 -4.98 2.70 -12.06
C LEU A 95 -5.54 1.52 -11.28
N VAL A 96 -6.36 1.81 -10.27
CA VAL A 96 -7.00 0.79 -9.44
C VAL A 96 -8.48 1.07 -9.26
N ARG A 97 -9.25 0.02 -9.03
CA ARG A 97 -10.68 0.07 -8.69
C ARG A 97 -10.86 -0.19 -7.20
N ILE A 98 -11.67 0.64 -6.55
CA ILE A 98 -12.04 0.46 -5.14
C ILE A 98 -13.08 -0.66 -5.06
N ILE A 99 -12.79 -1.69 -4.26
CA ILE A 99 -13.68 -2.84 -4.08
C ILE A 99 -14.29 -2.91 -2.69
N ASP A 100 -13.66 -2.28 -1.68
CA ASP A 100 -14.21 -2.12 -0.35
C ASP A 100 -13.67 -0.88 0.36
N ILE A 101 -14.39 -0.39 1.38
CA ILE A 101 -14.03 0.77 2.18
C ILE A 101 -14.24 0.47 3.67
N GLY A 102 -13.14 0.31 4.40
CA GLY A 102 -13.14 0.21 5.86
C GLY A 102 -13.20 1.60 6.51
N ARG A 103 -14.15 1.81 7.44
CA ARG A 103 -14.27 3.04 8.24
C ARG A 103 -14.28 2.69 9.72
N TYR A 104 -13.36 3.29 10.48
CA TYR A 104 -13.09 2.91 11.88
C TYR A 104 -13.16 4.13 12.79
N ASP A 105 -13.93 4.01 13.88
CA ASP A 105 -13.94 4.95 15.00
C ASP A 105 -14.12 4.14 16.31
N PRO A 106 -13.07 3.93 17.12
CA PRO A 106 -11.73 4.54 17.05
C PRO A 106 -10.88 4.09 15.84
N PRO A 107 -9.77 4.79 15.51
CA PRO A 107 -8.93 4.41 14.38
C PRO A 107 -8.31 3.02 14.59
N GLN A 108 -8.09 2.33 13.47
CA GLN A 108 -7.69 0.94 13.46
C GLN A 108 -6.28 0.74 14.03
N ASP A 109 -6.12 -0.24 14.92
CA ASP A 109 -4.80 -0.64 15.43
C ASP A 109 -4.11 -1.53 14.38
N VAL A 110 -3.06 -1.01 13.73
CA VAL A 110 -2.38 -1.69 12.61
C VAL A 110 -0.91 -2.03 12.91
N GLY A 111 -0.38 -1.65 14.08
CA GLY A 111 1.05 -1.86 14.40
C GLY A 111 1.95 -0.67 14.09
N TRP A 112 1.47 0.32 13.36
CA TRP A 112 2.21 1.53 12.99
C TRP A 112 1.36 2.80 13.13
N LEU A 113 2.07 3.93 13.14
CA LEU A 113 1.49 5.26 13.11
C LEU A 113 1.63 5.90 11.70
N ALA A 114 0.68 6.72 11.27
CA ALA A 114 -0.58 7.04 11.95
C ALA A 114 -1.58 5.87 11.86
N ARG A 115 -2.47 5.75 12.86
CA ARG A 115 -3.57 4.78 12.84
C ARG A 115 -4.65 5.28 11.88
N PRO A 116 -5.01 4.54 10.83
CA PRO A 116 -5.97 5.00 9.85
C PRO A 116 -7.41 4.92 10.39
N HIS A 117 -8.21 5.91 10.01
CA HIS A 117 -9.66 5.88 10.17
C HIS A 117 -10.33 5.32 8.92
N THR A 118 -9.69 5.47 7.76
CA THR A 118 -10.24 5.00 6.49
C THR A 118 -9.21 4.18 5.72
N MET A 119 -9.63 2.98 5.32
CA MET A 119 -8.87 2.08 4.47
C MET A 119 -9.64 1.83 3.19
N LEU A 120 -8.98 1.95 2.04
CA LEU A 120 -9.54 1.55 0.75
C LEU A 120 -8.93 0.22 0.35
N VAL A 121 -9.76 -0.76 0.02
CA VAL A 121 -9.28 -2.01 -0.59
C VAL A 121 -9.41 -1.86 -2.11
N VAL A 122 -8.33 -2.13 -2.82
CA VAL A 122 -8.24 -1.87 -4.25
C VAL A 122 -7.64 -3.03 -5.03
N VAL A 123 -8.06 -3.17 -6.28
CA VAL A 123 -7.50 -4.10 -7.27
C VAL A 123 -7.07 -3.33 -8.52
N PRO A 124 -6.17 -3.88 -9.37
CA PRO A 124 -5.89 -3.29 -10.68
C PRO A 124 -7.17 -2.98 -11.45
N ALA A 125 -7.24 -1.82 -12.11
CA ALA A 125 -8.49 -1.37 -12.75
C ALA A 125 -8.98 -2.30 -13.87
N ASP A 126 -8.08 -3.07 -14.47
CA ASP A 126 -8.36 -4.09 -15.49
C ASP A 126 -8.60 -5.49 -14.91
N TYR A 127 -8.56 -5.65 -13.58
CA TYR A 127 -8.85 -6.91 -12.92
C TYR A 127 -10.32 -7.32 -13.18
N PRO A 128 -10.61 -8.59 -13.49
CA PRO A 128 -11.94 -9.05 -13.84
C PRO A 128 -13.01 -8.72 -12.80
N ASP A 129 -14.22 -8.39 -13.26
CA ASP A 129 -15.41 -8.24 -12.41
C ASP A 129 -15.97 -9.61 -12.01
N GLU A 130 -15.22 -10.32 -11.18
CA GLU A 130 -15.68 -11.52 -10.47
C GLU A 130 -16.18 -11.12 -9.06
N VAL A 131 -16.66 -12.08 -8.27
CA VAL A 131 -17.03 -11.82 -6.87
C VAL A 131 -15.75 -11.59 -6.07
N LEU A 132 -15.30 -10.34 -6.04
CA LEU A 132 -14.13 -9.91 -5.26
C LEU A 132 -14.51 -9.80 -3.79
N SER A 133 -13.60 -10.26 -2.94
CA SER A 133 -13.61 -10.09 -1.49
C SER A 133 -12.52 -9.10 -1.07
N GLU A 134 -12.60 -8.60 0.16
CA GLU A 134 -11.56 -7.71 0.71
C GLU A 134 -10.16 -8.37 0.70
N ASP A 135 -10.10 -9.71 0.76
CA ASP A 135 -8.86 -10.49 0.73
C ASP A 135 -8.19 -10.52 -0.66
N ASP A 136 -8.86 -10.06 -1.71
CA ASP A 136 -8.36 -10.10 -3.09
C ASP A 136 -7.58 -8.82 -3.50
N GLY A 137 -7.57 -7.79 -2.65
CA GLY A 137 -6.98 -6.48 -2.95
C GLY A 137 -5.76 -6.11 -2.10
N ASP A 138 -5.11 -5.00 -2.47
CA ASP A 138 -4.16 -4.30 -1.60
C ASP A 138 -4.87 -3.12 -0.92
N THR A 139 -4.31 -2.66 0.20
CA THR A 139 -4.93 -1.63 1.04
C THR A 139 -4.22 -0.29 0.93
N ILE A 140 -5.01 0.78 0.80
CA ILE A 140 -4.56 2.17 0.92
C ILE A 140 -5.11 2.76 2.21
N ASP A 141 -4.22 3.10 3.13
CA ASP A 141 -4.54 3.89 4.32
C ASP A 141 -4.64 5.37 3.91
N LEU A 142 -5.80 6.02 4.07
CA LEU A 142 -5.94 7.44 3.68
C LEU A 142 -5.13 8.38 4.57
N GLU A 143 -4.94 8.00 5.84
CA GLU A 143 -4.12 8.73 6.79
C GLU A 143 -2.68 8.19 6.85
N SER A 144 -2.21 7.47 5.81
CA SER A 144 -0.85 6.93 5.75
C SER A 144 0.21 8.02 5.92
N ALA A 145 1.32 7.69 6.57
CA ALA A 145 2.52 8.52 6.57
C ALA A 145 3.22 8.54 5.20
N ALA A 146 2.95 7.55 4.34
CA ALA A 146 3.46 7.55 2.97
C ALA A 146 2.75 8.63 2.15
N PRO A 147 3.46 9.41 1.31
CA PRO A 147 2.90 10.51 0.52
C PRO A 147 2.13 10.00 -0.71
N VAL A 148 1.10 9.19 -0.47
CA VAL A 148 0.25 8.62 -1.51
C VAL A 148 -0.67 9.69 -2.07
N THR A 149 -0.62 9.89 -3.39
CA THR A 149 -1.55 10.73 -4.14
C THR A 149 -2.63 9.84 -4.76
N ILE A 150 -3.89 10.23 -4.58
CA ILE A 150 -5.06 9.52 -5.10
C ILE A 150 -5.90 10.52 -5.89
N GLU A 151 -6.13 10.24 -7.17
CA GLU A 151 -6.93 11.06 -8.08
C GLU A 151 -8.09 10.23 -8.64
N LEU A 152 -9.34 10.67 -8.48
CA LEU A 152 -10.48 9.98 -9.08
C LEU A 152 -10.51 10.17 -10.59
N VAL A 153 -10.51 9.05 -11.32
CA VAL A 153 -10.52 8.99 -12.79
C VAL A 153 -11.92 8.79 -13.33
N SER A 154 -12.68 7.85 -12.76
CA SER A 154 -14.09 7.64 -13.09
C SER A 154 -14.88 7.14 -11.90
N ARG A 155 -16.18 7.46 -11.87
CA ARG A 155 -17.15 6.86 -10.95
C ARG A 155 -18.01 5.85 -11.69
N SER A 156 -18.40 4.79 -11.00
CA SER A 156 -19.47 3.88 -11.41
C SER A 156 -20.85 4.48 -11.20
#